data_AF-A0A8H4RQI4-F1
#
_entry.id   AF-A0A8H4RQI4-F1
#
_cell.length_a   1.000
_cell.length_b   1.000
_cell.length_c   1.000
_cell.angle_alpha   90.00
_cell.angle_beta   90.00
_cell.angle_gamma   90.00
#
_symmetry.space_group_name_H-M   'P 1'
#
loop_
_entity.id
_entity.type
_entity.pdbx_description
1 polymer ?
#
loop_
_entity_poly.entity_id
_entity_poly.type
_entity_poly.pdbx_seq_one_letter_code
_entity_poly.pdbx_strand_id
1 'polypeptide(L)'
;MDPFSATVSVAGLVSLAIQLVDTIQQIKEFLRNVSEAPKEPDRLIDLLDQLEGILENKYLMTKQKQLDIELKTEIAMSTVLGNSYLAKSAKRGHLTPSIRGIIIGKKSEGAYAAQIARDLNLDIGTVKYTIAKTSLRHENHSIKPAARGKSYTDADERHLLRYVRLHPKDTYAQVIKACGLDCKTITVKKILKRHSITN
;
A
#
# COMPACT_ATOMS: atom_id res chain seq x y z
N MET A 1 9.69 6.00 -24.30
CA MET A 1 10.46 5.18 -25.27
C MET A 1 10.17 3.75 -24.90
N ASP A 2 9.06 3.24 -25.45
CA ASP A 2 8.51 1.93 -25.08
C ASP A 2 9.37 0.81 -25.67
N PRO A 3 9.77 -0.21 -24.88
CA PRO A 3 10.66 -1.25 -25.38
C PRO A 3 9.91 -2.56 -25.67
N PHE A 4 8.66 -2.55 -26.17
CA PHE A 4 7.99 -3.78 -26.61
C PHE A 4 6.97 -3.52 -27.71
N SER A 5 7.45 -3.11 -28.89
CA SER A 5 6.68 -3.26 -30.13
C SER A 5 7.58 -3.87 -31.19
N ALA A 6 7.99 -5.12 -30.95
CA ALA A 6 8.37 -5.98 -32.05
C ALA A 6 7.07 -6.30 -32.81
N THR A 7 6.73 -5.44 -33.76
CA THR A 7 5.75 -5.73 -34.80
C THR A 7 6.23 -6.98 -35.53
N VAL A 8 5.78 -8.15 -35.07
CA VAL A 8 5.96 -9.40 -35.81
C VAL A 8 5.21 -9.21 -37.11
N SER A 9 5.96 -8.88 -38.16
CA SER A 9 5.42 -8.70 -39.49
C SER A 9 4.56 -9.90 -39.86
N VAL A 10 3.38 -9.64 -40.43
CA VAL A 10 2.50 -10.69 -40.96
C VAL A 10 3.28 -11.65 -41.88
N ALA A 11 4.29 -11.14 -42.59
CA ALA A 11 5.19 -11.96 -43.41
C ALA A 11 6.04 -12.96 -42.59
N GLY A 12 6.44 -12.58 -41.36
CA GLY A 12 7.18 -13.46 -40.45
C GLY A 12 6.31 -14.60 -39.92
N LEU A 13 5.04 -14.33 -39.60
CA LEU A 13 4.09 -15.38 -39.20
C LEU A 13 3.76 -16.33 -40.35
N VAL A 14 3.61 -15.82 -41.58
CA VAL A 14 3.37 -16.64 -42.77
C VAL A 14 4.58 -17.53 -43.08
N SER A 15 5.81 -16.99 -43.00
CA SER A 15 7.04 -17.75 -43.19
C SER A 15 7.16 -18.90 -42.17
N LEU A 16 6.84 -18.62 -40.91
CA LEU A 16 6.88 -19.61 -39.84
C LEU A 16 5.79 -20.69 -40.01
N ALA A 17 4.60 -20.31 -40.49
CA ALA A 17 3.53 -21.26 -40.82
C ALA A 17 3.89 -22.17 -42.00
N ILE A 18 4.55 -21.64 -43.03
CA ILE A 18 5.02 -22.43 -44.19
C ILE A 18 6.10 -23.42 -43.76
N GLN A 19 7.07 -22.97 -42.96
CA GLN A 19 8.11 -23.86 -42.41
C GLN A 19 7.51 -24.99 -41.54
N LEU A 20 6.41 -24.72 -40.84
CA LEU A 20 5.71 -25.71 -40.02
C LEU A 20 4.97 -26.74 -40.88
N VAL A 21 4.39 -26.33 -42.00
CA VAL A 21 3.73 -27.23 -42.95
C VAL A 21 4.76 -28.13 -43.65
N ASP A 22 5.89 -27.58 -44.10
CA ASP A 22 6.96 -28.35 -44.74
C ASP A 22 7.56 -29.39 -43.77
N THR A 23 7.76 -29.02 -42.50
CA THR A 23 8.26 -29.95 -41.48
C THR A 23 7.26 -31.06 -41.17
N ILE A 24 5.96 -30.77 -41.12
CA ILE A 24 4.92 -31.81 -40.98
C ILE A 24 4.93 -32.78 -42.17
N GLN A 25 5.15 -32.27 -43.38
CA GLN A 25 5.16 -33.09 -44.59
C GLN A 25 6.41 -33.99 -44.65
N GLN A 26 7.58 -33.47 -44.26
CA GLN A 26 8.81 -34.25 -44.08
C GLN A 26 8.67 -35.32 -42.99
N ILE A 27 8.02 -34.99 -41.86
CA ILE A 27 7.74 -35.96 -40.80
C ILE A 27 6.79 -37.06 -41.30
N LYS A 28 5.77 -36.72 -42.09
CA LYS A 28 4.86 -37.71 -42.69
C LYS A 28 5.56 -38.64 -43.68
N GLU A 29 6.43 -38.11 -44.55
CA GLU A 29 7.21 -38.94 -45.47
C GLU A 29 8.21 -39.82 -44.72
N PHE A 30 8.86 -39.29 -43.69
CA PHE A 30 9.75 -40.05 -42.82
C PHE A 30 9.00 -41.19 -42.10
N LEU A 31 7.85 -40.92 -41.50
CA LEU A 31 7.01 -41.94 -40.85
C LEU A 31 6.51 -42.99 -41.85
N ARG A 32 6.22 -42.60 -43.09
CA ARG A 32 5.80 -43.53 -44.15
C ARG A 32 6.94 -44.46 -44.58
N ASN A 33 8.17 -43.95 -44.64
CA ASN A 33 9.37 -44.73 -44.94
C ASN A 33 9.78 -45.64 -43.76
N VAL A 34 9.61 -45.17 -42.52
CA VAL A 34 9.88 -45.93 -41.29
C VAL A 34 8.87 -47.07 -41.07
N SER A 35 7.62 -46.90 -41.52
CA SER A 35 6.57 -47.93 -41.44
C SER A 35 6.93 -49.25 -42.16
N GLU A 36 7.91 -49.25 -43.06
CA GLU A 36 8.35 -50.45 -43.79
C GLU A 36 9.49 -51.20 -43.09
N ALA A 37 10.06 -50.66 -42.00
CA ALA A 37 11.17 -51.25 -41.27
C ALA A 37 10.74 -51.78 -39.87
N PRO A 38 10.87 -53.09 -39.58
CA PRO A 38 10.28 -53.73 -38.39
C PRO A 38 10.93 -53.39 -37.04
N LYS A 39 11.89 -52.44 -36.99
CA LYS A 39 12.61 -52.04 -35.76
C LYS A 39 12.80 -50.53 -35.59
N GLU A 40 12.38 -49.73 -36.57
CA GLU A 40 12.52 -48.28 -36.53
C GLU A 40 11.43 -47.51 -35.77
N PRO A 41 10.16 -47.99 -35.62
CA PRO A 41 9.18 -47.23 -34.84
C PRO A 41 9.55 -47.16 -33.35
N ASP A 42 10.15 -48.20 -32.78
CA ASP A 42 10.59 -48.20 -31.37
C ASP A 42 11.69 -47.15 -31.13
N ARG A 43 12.63 -47.00 -32.07
CA ARG A 43 13.68 -45.97 -31.99
C ARG A 43 13.12 -44.56 -32.11
N LEU A 44 12.04 -44.39 -32.85
CA LEU A 44 11.35 -43.12 -33.03
C LEU A 44 10.59 -42.72 -31.75
N ILE A 45 9.97 -43.69 -31.07
CA ILE A 45 9.34 -43.49 -29.76
C ILE A 45 10.41 -43.09 -28.73
N ASP A 46 11.54 -43.81 -28.66
CA ASP A 46 12.65 -43.47 -27.76
C ASP A 46 13.18 -42.04 -27.98
N LEU A 47 13.27 -41.60 -29.24
CA LEU A 47 13.71 -40.25 -29.58
C LEU A 47 12.68 -39.17 -29.22
N LEU A 48 11.39 -39.47 -29.33
CA LEU A 48 10.31 -38.56 -28.93
C LEU A 48 10.28 -38.38 -27.40
N ASP A 49 10.46 -39.44 -26.64
CA ASP A 49 10.56 -39.39 -25.17
C ASP A 49 11.78 -38.58 -24.72
N GLN A 50 12.92 -38.73 -25.40
CA GLN A 50 14.11 -37.91 -25.15
C GLN A 50 13.85 -36.42 -25.45
N LEU A 51 13.14 -36.11 -26.54
CA LEU A 51 12.78 -34.74 -26.91
C LEU A 51 11.82 -34.11 -25.90
N GLU A 52 10.84 -34.86 -25.41
CA GLU A 52 9.90 -34.41 -24.37
C GLU A 52 10.66 -34.01 -23.09
N GLY A 53 11.58 -34.86 -22.62
CA GLY A 53 12.40 -34.56 -21.44
C GLY A 53 13.31 -33.33 -21.60
N ILE A 54 13.82 -33.08 -22.82
CA ILE A 54 14.61 -31.87 -23.11
C ILE A 54 13.73 -30.62 -23.09
N LEU A 55 12.51 -30.71 -23.63
CA LEU A 55 11.57 -29.59 -23.67
C LEU A 55 11.06 -29.22 -22.28
N GLU A 56 10.72 -30.20 -21.44
CA GLU A 56 10.31 -29.96 -20.05
C GLU A 56 11.41 -29.27 -19.24
N ASN A 57 12.65 -29.75 -19.34
CA ASN A 57 13.78 -29.13 -18.65
C ASN A 57 14.00 -27.67 -19.09
N LYS A 58 13.89 -27.39 -20.39
CA LYS A 58 14.04 -26.03 -20.92
C LYS A 58 12.92 -25.11 -20.43
N TYR A 59 11.70 -25.62 -20.32
CA TYR A 59 10.55 -24.88 -19.78
C TYR A 59 10.71 -24.56 -18.28
N LEU A 60 11.20 -25.51 -17.48
CA LEU A 60 11.49 -25.27 -16.06
C LEU A 60 12.58 -24.22 -15.89
N MET A 61 13.65 -24.28 -16.70
CA MET A 61 14.74 -23.31 -16.68
C MET A 61 14.29 -21.88 -17.06
N THR A 62 13.38 -21.71 -18.02
CA THR A 62 12.85 -20.39 -18.35
C THR A 62 11.92 -19.87 -17.26
N LYS A 63 11.08 -20.72 -16.67
CA LYS A 63 10.23 -20.35 -15.54
C LYS A 63 11.04 -19.90 -14.32
N GLN A 64 12.13 -20.61 -14.02
CA GLN A 64 13.06 -20.24 -12.94
C GLN A 64 13.69 -18.87 -13.19
N LYS A 65 14.17 -18.62 -14.42
CA LYS A 65 14.76 -17.32 -14.80
C LYS A 65 13.75 -16.19 -14.70
N GLN A 66 12.49 -16.43 -15.09
CA GLN A 66 11.43 -15.43 -15.01
C GLN A 66 11.18 -15.01 -13.55
N LEU A 67 11.08 -15.99 -12.64
CA LEU A 67 10.92 -15.75 -11.21
C LEU A 67 12.12 -15.01 -10.60
N ASP A 68 13.35 -15.38 -10.99
CA ASP A 68 14.56 -14.69 -10.53
C ASP A 68 14.62 -13.23 -11.02
N ILE A 69 14.14 -12.98 -12.24
CA ILE A 69 14.03 -11.62 -12.79
C ILE A 69 12.98 -10.83 -12.02
N GLU A 70 11.79 -11.40 -11.78
CA GLU A 70 10.72 -10.78 -11.01
C GLU A 70 11.18 -10.40 -9.60
N LEU A 71 11.84 -11.34 -8.90
CA LEU A 71 12.39 -11.11 -7.57
C LEU A 71 13.47 -10.01 -7.58
N LYS A 72 14.36 -10.01 -8.57
CA LYS A 72 15.38 -8.96 -8.74
C LYS A 72 14.76 -7.61 -9.03
N THR A 73 13.69 -7.55 -9.83
CA THR A 73 12.97 -6.31 -10.10
C THR A 73 12.22 -5.78 -8.89
N GLU A 74 11.61 -6.64 -8.06
CA GLU A 74 10.98 -6.21 -6.81
C GLU A 74 12.01 -5.65 -5.82
N ILE A 75 13.15 -6.32 -5.66
CA ILE A 75 14.26 -5.83 -4.82
C ILE A 75 14.78 -4.50 -5.36
N ALA A 76 15.01 -4.37 -6.67
CA ALA A 76 15.47 -3.13 -7.27
C ALA A 76 14.46 -1.99 -7.13
N MET A 77 13.16 -2.24 -7.34
CA MET A 77 12.10 -1.26 -7.14
C MET A 77 12.01 -0.83 -5.67
N SER A 78 12.12 -1.76 -4.72
CA SER A 78 12.15 -1.45 -3.29
C SER A 78 13.38 -0.63 -2.88
N THR A 79 14.52 -0.82 -3.57
CA THR A 79 15.76 -0.07 -3.31
C THR A 79 15.72 1.32 -3.94
N VAL A 80 15.14 1.47 -5.13
CA VAL A 80 14.97 2.76 -5.83
C VAL A 80 13.87 3.60 -5.18
N LEU A 81 12.83 2.96 -4.64
CA LEU A 81 11.72 3.64 -3.96
C LEU A 81 11.93 3.75 -2.42
N GLY A 82 12.74 2.88 -1.80
CA GLY A 82 13.06 2.91 -0.37
C GLY A 82 14.10 3.99 -0.06
N ASN A 83 13.74 5.13 0.52
CA ASN A 83 13.31 5.23 1.92
C ASN A 83 12.10 6.15 2.13
N SER A 84 11.48 6.67 1.06
CA SER A 84 10.46 7.71 1.19
C SER A 84 9.07 7.17 1.53
N TYR A 85 8.75 5.93 1.15
CA TYR A 85 7.40 5.35 1.30
C TYR A 85 7.14 4.69 2.67
N LEU A 86 8.18 4.23 3.38
CA LEU A 86 8.00 3.71 4.74
C LEU A 86 7.91 4.83 5.79
N ALA A 87 8.49 5.99 5.50
CA ALA A 87 8.64 7.10 6.46
C ALA A 87 7.37 7.95 6.66
N LYS A 88 6.51 8.09 5.65
CA LYS A 88 5.34 9.00 5.69
C LYS A 88 4.02 8.23 5.70
N SER A 89 3.24 8.34 6.79
CA SER A 89 1.86 7.87 6.76
C SER A 89 0.99 8.75 5.86
N ALA A 90 0.05 8.11 5.14
CA ALA A 90 -0.80 8.70 4.10
C ALA A 90 -1.78 9.79 4.56
N LYS A 91 -1.81 10.17 5.85
CA LYS A 91 -2.64 11.27 6.34
C LYS A 91 -1.79 12.19 7.23
N ARG A 92 -1.37 13.32 6.64
CA ARG A 92 -0.82 14.52 7.32
C ARG A 92 0.62 14.43 7.89
N GLY A 93 1.47 13.56 7.34
CA GLY A 93 2.92 13.64 7.62
C GLY A 93 3.34 13.17 9.03
N HIS A 94 2.51 12.38 9.71
CA HIS A 94 2.92 11.74 10.95
C HIS A 94 3.71 10.45 10.66
N LEU A 95 4.74 10.17 11.48
CA LEU A 95 5.41 8.87 11.50
C LEU A 95 4.44 7.75 11.86
N THR A 96 4.61 6.59 11.24
CA THR A 96 3.90 5.36 11.63
C THR A 96 4.46 4.81 12.95
N PRO A 97 3.67 4.03 13.73
CA PRO A 97 4.17 3.37 14.93
C PRO A 97 5.38 2.46 14.66
N SER A 98 5.38 1.76 13.53
CA SER A 98 6.49 0.91 13.09
C SER A 98 7.80 1.70 12.95
N ILE A 99 7.81 2.82 12.22
CA ILE A 99 9.01 3.66 12.08
C ILE A 99 9.49 4.21 13.42
N ARG A 100 8.57 4.61 14.32
CA ARG A 100 8.96 5.03 15.67
C ARG A 100 9.61 3.89 16.46
N GLY A 101 9.10 2.67 16.33
CA GLY A 101 9.72 1.47 16.90
C GLY A 101 11.14 1.26 16.39
N ILE A 102 11.37 1.38 15.08
CA ILE A 102 12.71 1.27 14.47
C ILE A 102 13.65 2.36 15.01
N ILE A 103 13.18 3.61 15.14
CA ILE A 103 13.97 4.71 15.72
C ILE A 103 14.41 4.36 17.16
N ILE A 104 13.51 3.81 17.96
CA ILE A 104 13.79 3.44 19.35
C ILE A 104 14.75 2.26 19.41
N GLY A 105 14.54 1.24 18.58
CA GLY A 105 15.43 0.07 18.47
C GLY A 105 16.87 0.46 18.12
N LYS A 106 17.05 1.25 17.06
CA LYS A 106 18.37 1.79 16.69
C LYS A 106 18.98 2.64 17.80
N LYS A 107 18.16 3.40 18.54
CA LYS A 107 18.66 4.20 19.67
C LYS A 107 19.11 3.32 20.84
N SER A 108 18.41 2.22 21.14
CA SER A 108 18.83 1.25 22.16
C SER A 108 20.11 0.51 21.77
N GLU A 109 20.36 0.31 20.47
CA GLU A 109 21.63 -0.21 19.94
C GLU A 109 22.79 0.80 20.02
N GLY A 110 22.54 2.03 20.48
CA GLY A 110 23.55 3.07 20.64
C GLY A 110 23.73 3.98 19.42
N ALA A 111 22.92 3.84 18.35
CA ALA A 111 23.04 4.69 17.18
C ALA A 111 22.74 6.17 17.51
N TYR A 112 23.48 7.07 16.84
CA TYR A 112 23.30 8.51 16.98
C TYR A 112 22.09 8.99 16.17
N ALA A 113 21.38 10.02 16.66
CA ALA A 113 20.18 10.54 16.00
C ALA A 113 20.43 11.00 14.54
N ALA A 114 21.63 11.53 14.25
CA ALA A 114 22.02 11.93 12.90
C ALA A 114 22.20 10.72 11.94
N GLN A 115 22.66 9.58 12.46
CA GLN A 115 22.76 8.35 11.68
C GLN A 115 21.36 7.80 11.40
N ILE A 116 20.52 7.69 12.42
CA ILE A 116 19.13 7.23 12.28
C ILE A 116 18.35 8.10 11.28
N ALA A 117 18.55 9.42 11.32
CA ALA A 117 17.94 10.36 10.38
C ALA A 117 18.35 10.10 8.92
N ARG A 118 19.64 9.87 8.67
CA ARG A 118 20.16 9.52 7.33
C ARG A 118 19.60 8.19 6.85
N ASP A 119 19.64 7.17 7.71
CA ASP A 119 19.19 5.83 7.36
C ASP A 119 17.70 5.77 7.02
N LEU A 120 16.86 6.54 7.74
CA LEU A 120 15.42 6.55 7.56
C LEU A 120 14.91 7.69 6.66
N ASN A 121 15.82 8.52 6.13
CA ASN A 121 15.50 9.73 5.38
C ASN A 121 14.48 10.64 6.11
N LEU A 122 14.75 10.91 7.39
CA LEU A 122 13.93 11.73 8.27
C LEU A 122 14.66 12.99 8.68
N ASP A 123 13.91 14.05 9.01
CA ASP A 123 14.47 15.22 9.66
C ASP A 123 15.04 14.84 11.05
N ILE A 124 16.21 15.38 11.37
CA ILE A 124 16.90 15.09 12.63
C ILE A 124 16.09 15.56 13.85
N GLY A 125 15.35 16.66 13.72
CA GLY A 125 14.44 17.16 14.76
C GLY A 125 13.31 16.17 15.03
N THR A 126 12.77 15.54 13.99
CA THR A 126 11.75 14.49 14.10
C THR A 126 12.28 13.26 14.87
N VAL A 127 13.51 12.83 14.59
CA VAL A 127 14.14 11.71 15.31
C VAL A 127 14.36 12.07 16.79
N LYS A 128 14.95 13.25 17.07
CA LYS A 128 15.17 13.74 18.45
C LYS A 128 13.86 13.85 19.22
N TYR A 129 12.83 14.44 18.62
CA TYR A 129 11.51 14.56 19.21
C TYR A 129 10.88 13.19 19.50
N THR A 130 11.07 12.23 18.60
CA THR A 130 10.55 10.88 18.78
C THR A 130 11.20 10.23 20.01
N ILE A 131 12.54 10.25 20.09
CA ILE A 131 13.30 9.71 21.23
C ILE A 131 12.90 10.38 22.55
N ALA A 132 12.82 11.71 22.58
CA ALA A 132 12.50 12.46 23.81
C ALA A 132 11.08 12.17 24.33
N LYS A 133 10.14 11.79 23.46
CA LYS A 133 8.75 11.50 23.80
C LYS A 133 8.45 10.00 23.95
N THR A 134 9.45 9.13 23.79
CA THR A 134 9.25 7.66 23.86
C THR A 134 8.62 7.23 25.17
N SER A 135 9.10 7.74 26.30
CA SER A 135 8.58 7.40 27.64
C SER A 135 7.12 7.80 27.87
N LEU A 136 6.60 8.76 27.08
CA LEU A 136 5.22 9.24 27.21
C LEU A 136 4.24 8.53 26.26
N ARG A 137 4.73 7.74 25.30
CA ARG A 137 3.89 7.07 24.30
C ARG A 137 3.59 5.64 24.74
N HIS A 138 2.34 5.23 24.57
CA HIS A 138 1.94 3.84 24.64
C HIS A 138 2.16 3.19 23.26
N GLU A 139 2.92 2.10 23.19
CA GLU A 139 3.12 1.29 21.96
C GLU A 139 3.50 2.12 20.73
N ASN A 140 4.30 3.18 20.91
CA ASN A 140 4.75 4.06 19.81
C ASN A 140 3.61 4.81 19.07
N HIS A 141 2.40 4.83 19.63
CA HIS A 141 1.30 5.61 19.09
C HIS A 141 1.43 7.10 19.43
N SER A 142 0.90 7.95 18.55
CA SER A 142 0.85 9.40 18.79
C SER A 142 -0.09 9.72 19.95
N ILE A 143 0.36 10.59 20.85
CA ILE A 143 -0.46 11.12 21.94
C ILE A 143 -1.47 12.10 21.34
N LYS A 144 -2.76 11.91 21.63
CA LYS A 144 -3.79 12.87 21.22
C LYS A 144 -3.60 14.16 22.03
N PRO A 145 -3.61 15.35 21.39
CA PRO A 145 -3.58 16.60 22.13
C PRO A 145 -4.81 16.68 23.03
N ALA A 146 -4.66 17.31 24.20
CA ALA A 146 -5.79 17.61 25.06
C ALA A 146 -6.83 18.42 24.27
N ALA A 147 -8.10 18.06 24.42
CA ALA A 147 -9.18 18.79 23.77
C ALA A 147 -9.20 20.22 24.30
N ARG A 148 -9.42 21.19 23.40
CA ARG A 148 -9.69 22.57 23.83
C ARG A 148 -10.96 22.57 24.70
N GLY A 149 -10.90 23.24 25.84
CA GLY A 149 -12.05 23.38 26.73
C GLY A 149 -13.27 23.98 26.01
N LYS A 150 -14.47 23.63 26.48
CA LYS A 150 -15.72 24.23 25.98
C LYS A 150 -15.75 25.72 26.33
N SER A 151 -16.45 26.52 25.52
CA SER A 151 -16.66 27.96 25.80
C SER A 151 -17.74 28.23 26.85
N TYR A 152 -18.25 27.19 27.50
CA TYR A 152 -19.34 27.24 28.47
C TYR A 152 -19.10 26.15 29.50
N THR A 153 -19.57 26.38 30.72
CA THR A 153 -19.52 25.41 31.82
C THR A 153 -20.76 24.51 31.82
N ASP A 154 -20.72 23.41 32.56
CA ASP A 154 -21.90 22.55 32.71
C ASP A 154 -23.00 23.24 33.56
N ALA A 155 -22.65 24.24 34.38
CA ALA A 155 -23.63 25.09 35.05
C ALA A 155 -24.37 26.00 34.05
N ASP A 156 -23.63 26.61 33.13
CA ASP A 156 -24.17 27.43 32.04
C ASP A 156 -25.10 26.61 31.14
N GLU A 157 -24.70 25.38 30.79
CA GLU A 157 -25.53 24.46 30.00
C GLU A 157 -26.86 24.18 30.71
N ARG A 158 -26.84 23.91 32.02
CA ARG A 158 -28.07 23.70 32.81
C ARG A 158 -28.95 24.95 32.89
N HIS A 159 -28.34 26.12 33.08
CA HIS A 159 -29.07 27.39 33.14
C HIS A 159 -29.78 27.69 31.82
N LEU A 160 -29.07 27.52 30.70
CA LEU A 160 -29.60 27.67 29.35
C LEU A 160 -30.79 26.73 29.11
N LEU A 161 -30.67 25.45 29.45
CA LEU A 161 -31.75 24.48 29.24
C LEU A 161 -33.00 24.82 30.06
N ARG A 162 -32.82 25.29 31.30
CA ARG A 162 -33.92 25.75 32.14
C ARG A 162 -34.61 26.95 31.52
N TYR A 163 -33.84 27.95 31.07
CA TYR A 163 -34.38 29.16 30.45
C TYR A 163 -35.19 28.85 29.19
N VAL A 164 -34.63 28.04 28.27
CA VAL A 164 -35.31 27.69 27.01
C VAL A 164 -36.60 26.91 27.24
N ARG A 165 -36.67 26.06 28.27
CA ARG A 165 -37.90 25.34 28.63
C ARG A 165 -38.98 26.26 29.19
N LEU A 166 -38.60 27.33 29.90
CA LEU A 166 -39.52 28.34 30.41
C LEU A 166 -39.97 29.32 29.32
N HIS A 167 -39.09 29.64 28.39
CA HIS A 167 -39.31 30.65 27.33
C HIS A 167 -39.03 30.07 25.93
N PRO A 168 -39.88 29.16 25.41
CA PRO A 168 -39.60 28.45 24.15
C PRO A 168 -39.66 29.36 22.91
N LYS A 169 -40.29 30.53 23.00
CA LYS A 169 -40.43 31.49 21.89
C LYS A 169 -39.28 32.48 21.79
N ASP A 170 -38.39 32.53 22.78
CA ASP A 170 -37.29 33.47 22.79
C ASP A 170 -36.29 33.16 21.68
N THR A 171 -35.79 34.21 21.05
CA THR A 171 -34.74 34.08 20.04
C THR A 171 -33.42 33.68 20.69
N TYR A 172 -32.56 32.98 19.96
CA TYR A 172 -31.25 32.55 20.48
C TYR A 172 -30.39 33.71 21.02
N ALA A 173 -30.51 34.91 20.45
CA ALA A 173 -29.80 36.09 20.95
C ALA A 173 -30.32 36.55 22.33
N GLN A 174 -31.64 36.49 22.55
CA GLN A 174 -32.25 36.79 23.85
C GLN A 174 -31.84 35.74 24.89
N VAL A 175 -31.85 34.45 24.53
CA VAL A 175 -31.41 33.36 25.42
C VAL A 175 -29.96 33.56 25.87
N ILE A 176 -29.06 33.91 24.95
CA ILE A 176 -27.64 34.18 25.27
C ILE A 176 -27.52 35.36 26.24
N LYS A 177 -28.24 36.46 25.98
CA LYS A 177 -28.22 37.65 26.83
C LYS A 177 -28.80 37.38 28.21
N ALA A 178 -29.92 36.65 28.29
CA ALA A 178 -30.57 36.31 29.55
C ALA A 178 -29.74 35.34 30.41
N CYS A 179 -29.03 34.42 29.76
CA CYS A 179 -28.16 33.46 30.46
C CYS A 179 -26.75 34.00 30.75
N GLY A 180 -26.40 35.20 30.26
CA GLY A 180 -25.07 35.79 30.46
C GLY A 180 -23.94 35.00 29.78
N LEU A 181 -24.20 34.40 28.62
CA LEU A 181 -23.23 33.53 27.95
C LEU A 181 -22.39 34.28 26.92
N ASP A 182 -21.08 34.05 26.93
CA ASP A 182 -20.16 34.60 25.91
C ASP A 182 -20.04 33.72 24.65
N CYS A 183 -20.87 32.68 24.55
CA CYS A 183 -20.79 31.73 23.46
C CYS A 183 -21.59 32.17 22.22
N LYS A 184 -21.13 31.75 21.04
CA LYS A 184 -21.81 32.04 19.77
C LYS A 184 -23.16 31.32 19.67
N THR A 185 -24.11 31.87 18.91
CA THR A 185 -25.42 31.26 18.64
C THR A 185 -25.35 29.83 18.11
N ILE A 186 -24.35 29.51 17.28
CA ILE A 186 -24.11 28.16 16.76
C ILE A 186 -23.84 27.17 17.92
N THR A 187 -23.16 27.62 18.98
CA THR A 187 -22.88 26.79 20.17
C THR A 187 -24.17 26.48 20.92
N VAL A 188 -25.03 27.48 21.14
CA VAL A 188 -26.36 27.29 21.75
C VAL A 188 -27.22 26.31 20.94
N LYS A 189 -27.26 26.46 19.61
CA LYS A 189 -27.97 25.51 18.73
C LYS A 189 -27.44 24.08 18.87
N LYS A 190 -26.12 23.90 18.95
CA LYS A 190 -25.49 22.57 19.15
C LYS A 190 -25.84 21.97 20.52
N ILE A 191 -25.89 22.79 21.57
CA ILE A 191 -26.32 22.36 22.91
C ILE A 191 -27.78 21.89 22.84
N LEU A 192 -28.69 22.71 22.32
CA LEU A 192 -30.12 22.37 22.27
C LEU A 192 -30.39 21.12 21.41
N LYS A 193 -29.71 20.99 20.27
CA LYS A 193 -29.77 19.78 19.44
C LYS A 193 -29.33 18.52 20.19
N ARG A 194 -28.29 18.61 21.03
CA ARG A 194 -27.82 17.48 21.86
C ARG A 194 -28.90 17.02 22.86
N HIS A 195 -29.73 17.95 23.34
CA HIS A 195 -30.84 17.68 24.27
C HIS A 195 -32.19 17.45 23.57
N SER A 196 -32.19 17.25 22.25
CA SER A 196 -33.40 17.06 21.44
C SER A 196 -34.45 18.18 21.59
N ILE A 197 -34.00 19.40 21.92
CA ILE A 197 -34.86 20.58 21.93
C ILE A 197 -34.70 21.24 20.56
N THR A 198 -35.74 21.08 19.75
CA THR A 198 -35.84 21.71 18.42
C THR A 198 -36.92 22.78 18.49
N ASN A 199 -36.59 23.95 17.96
CA ASN A 199 -37.47 25.09 17.79
C ASN A 199 -37.68 25.29 16.30
#